data_AF-A0A3S4IUS1-F1
#
_entry.id   AF-A0A3S4IUS1-F1
#
_cell.length_a   1.000
_cell.length_b   1.000
_cell.length_c   1.000
_cell.angle_alpha   90.00
_cell.angle_beta   90.00
_cell.angle_gamma   90.00
#
_symmetry.space_group_name_H-M   'P 1'
#
loop_
_entity.id
_entity.type
_entity.pdbx_description
1 polymer ?
#
loop_
_entity_poly.entity_id
_entity_poly.type
_entity_poly.pdbx_seq_one_letter_code
_entity_poly.pdbx_strand_id
1 'polypeptide(L)'
;MARLTGLCAGTPVSGGVFDISASSIASGINSLDKMAIVTGTWSINEYVTDHPVIDKDLFMTSIYPIEGKWLITEASPHLREQPGVVY
;
A
#
# COMPACT_ATOMS: atom_id res chain seq x y z
N MET A 1 28.28 -6.97 -8.08
CA MET A 1 26.88 -6.64 -8.43
C MET A 1 26.77 -5.63 -9.56
N ALA A 2 27.28 -4.39 -9.45
CA ALA A 2 27.19 -3.39 -10.54
C ALA A 2 27.71 -3.90 -11.91
N ARG A 3 28.94 -4.45 -11.95
CA ARG A 3 29.54 -5.03 -13.18
C ARG A 3 28.78 -6.23 -13.76
N LEU A 4 28.03 -6.96 -12.93
CA LEU A 4 27.24 -8.13 -13.35
C LEU A 4 25.84 -7.74 -13.85
N THR A 5 25.37 -6.55 -13.49
CA THR A 5 24.04 -6.02 -13.81
C THR A 5 24.07 -4.93 -14.89
N GLY A 6 25.27 -4.47 -15.28
CA GLY A 6 25.45 -3.36 -16.21
C GLY A 6 25.25 -1.98 -15.57
N LEU A 7 24.99 -1.90 -14.26
CA LEU A 7 24.81 -0.63 -13.55
C LEU A 7 26.15 0.10 -13.37
N CYS A 8 26.11 1.43 -13.47
CA CYS A 8 27.26 2.28 -13.17
C CYS A 8 27.64 2.16 -11.68
N ALA A 9 28.94 2.27 -11.40
CA ALA A 9 29.37 2.43 -10.02
C ALA A 9 28.76 3.71 -9.43
N GLY A 10 28.14 3.60 -8.26
CA GLY A 10 27.42 4.72 -7.63
C GLY A 10 25.96 4.88 -8.06
N THR A 11 25.38 3.98 -8.86
CA THR A 11 23.93 3.97 -9.09
C THR A 11 23.18 3.91 -7.75
N PRO A 12 22.30 4.89 -7.44
CA PRO A 12 21.54 4.89 -6.20
C PRO A 12 20.63 3.67 -6.08
N VAL A 13 20.43 3.21 -4.85
CA VAL A 13 19.49 2.13 -4.52
C VAL A 13 18.42 2.72 -3.61
N SER A 14 17.16 2.65 -4.03
CA SER A 14 16.03 3.09 -3.20
C SER A 14 15.73 2.08 -2.10
N GLY A 15 15.27 2.57 -0.95
CA GLY A 15 14.59 1.73 0.03
C GLY A 15 13.31 1.12 -0.58
N GLY A 16 13.03 -0.13 -0.24
CA GLY A 16 11.78 -0.79 -0.64
C GLY A 16 10.59 -0.25 0.16
N VAL A 17 9.39 -0.57 -0.31
CA VAL A 17 8.12 -0.26 0.36
C VAL A 17 7.21 -1.49 0.33
N PHE A 18 6.20 -1.52 1.20
CA PHE A 18 5.19 -2.59 1.21
C PHE A 18 4.40 -2.60 -0.11
N ASP A 19 3.99 -3.78 -0.60
CA ASP A 19 3.45 -3.96 -1.95
C ASP A 19 2.11 -3.23 -2.20
N ILE A 20 1.24 -3.17 -1.18
CA ILE A 20 0.01 -2.36 -1.21
C ILE A 20 0.36 -0.88 -1.41
N SER A 21 1.30 -0.35 -0.60
CA SER A 21 1.77 1.03 -0.76
C SER A 21 2.48 1.26 -2.10
N ALA A 22 3.23 0.29 -2.62
CA ALA A 22 3.87 0.37 -3.94
C ALA A 22 2.83 0.50 -5.05
N SER A 23 1.75 -0.29 -4.99
CA SER A 23 0.64 -0.26 -5.95
C SER A 23 -0.09 1.09 -5.92
N SER A 24 -0.36 1.62 -4.73
CA SER A 24 -0.94 2.94 -4.51
C SER A 24 -0.13 4.04 -5.21
N ILE A 25 1.20 4.07 -4.99
CA ILE A 25 2.11 5.04 -5.59
C ILE A 25 2.16 4.89 -7.12
N ALA A 26 2.30 3.65 -7.60
CA ALA A 26 2.35 3.35 -9.04
C ALA A 26 1.07 3.80 -9.76
N SER A 27 -0.05 3.77 -9.06
CA SER A 27 -1.37 4.25 -9.54
C SER A 27 -1.56 5.77 -9.39
N GLY A 28 -0.57 6.49 -8.86
CA GLY A 28 -0.61 7.95 -8.71
C GLY A 28 -1.43 8.44 -7.53
N ILE A 29 -1.72 7.58 -6.54
CA ILE A 29 -2.46 7.91 -5.32
C ILE A 29 -1.49 8.49 -4.29
N ASN A 30 -1.06 9.73 -4.51
CA ASN A 30 -0.03 10.38 -3.71
C ASN A 30 -0.53 11.62 -2.94
N SER A 31 -1.85 11.81 -2.87
CA SER A 31 -2.50 12.98 -2.29
C SER A 31 -3.81 12.61 -1.59
N LEU A 32 -4.28 13.50 -0.72
CA LEU A 32 -5.43 13.27 0.17
C LEU A 32 -6.78 13.18 -0.58
N ASP A 33 -6.82 13.62 -1.83
CA ASP A 33 -8.02 13.69 -2.68
C ASP A 33 -8.18 12.49 -3.63
N LYS A 34 -7.36 11.45 -3.44
CA LYS A 34 -7.33 10.26 -4.31
C LYS A 34 -7.52 8.98 -3.51
N MET A 35 -8.12 7.99 -4.17
CA MET A 35 -8.34 6.64 -3.66
C MET A 35 -7.97 5.62 -4.73
N ALA A 36 -7.34 4.52 -4.35
CA ALA A 36 -7.17 3.34 -5.19
C ALA A 36 -8.20 2.28 -4.85
N ILE A 37 -8.69 1.62 -5.89
CA ILE A 37 -9.54 0.44 -5.79
C ILE A 37 -8.90 -0.63 -6.68
N VAL A 38 -8.48 -1.73 -6.06
CA VAL A 38 -7.91 -2.89 -6.76
C VAL A 38 -8.94 -4.02 -6.73
N THR A 39 -9.44 -4.41 -7.90
CA THR A 39 -10.44 -5.47 -8.05
C THR A 39 -9.79 -6.75 -8.56
N GLY A 40 -9.49 -7.69 -7.66
CA GLY A 40 -8.95 -9.01 -8.01
C GLY A 40 -9.41 -10.10 -7.03
N THR A 41 -8.59 -11.13 -6.86
CA THR A 41 -8.81 -12.17 -5.82
C THR A 41 -8.98 -11.56 -4.42
N TRP A 42 -8.38 -10.39 -4.22
CA TRP A 42 -8.68 -9.49 -3.11
C TRP A 42 -9.31 -8.21 -3.66
N SER A 43 -10.32 -7.71 -2.96
CA SER A 43 -10.80 -6.34 -3.13
C SER A 43 -10.03 -5.47 -2.16
N ILE A 44 -9.24 -4.51 -2.66
CA ILE A 44 -8.46 -3.58 -1.84
C ILE A 44 -8.93 -2.16 -2.14
N ASN A 45 -9.28 -1.43 -1.09
CA ASN A 45 -9.72 -0.05 -1.10
C ASN A 45 -8.76 0.75 -0.23
N GLU A 46 -8.10 1.75 -0.80
CA GLU A 46 -7.06 2.46 -0.06
C GLU A 46 -7.01 3.95 -0.36
N TYR A 47 -6.71 4.76 0.66
CA TYR A 47 -6.55 6.20 0.54
C TYR A 47 -5.50 6.74 1.51
N VAL A 48 -4.95 7.90 1.21
CA VAL A 48 -3.87 8.53 1.97
C VAL A 48 -4.43 9.57 2.94
N THR A 49 -3.95 9.58 4.18
CA THR A 49 -4.25 10.58 5.21
C THR A 49 -2.97 11.25 5.73
N ASP A 50 -3.10 12.39 6.42
CA ASP A 50 -2.01 13.09 7.12
C ASP A 50 -1.91 12.75 8.62
N HIS A 51 -2.78 11.86 9.09
CA HIS A 51 -2.81 11.32 10.44
C HIS A 51 -3.23 9.85 10.39
N PRO A 52 -2.78 9.00 11.33
CA PRO A 52 -3.23 7.62 11.37
C PRO A 52 -4.72 7.57 11.73
N VAL A 53 -5.47 6.71 11.05
CA VAL A 53 -6.82 6.32 11.48
C VAL A 53 -6.69 4.99 12.21
N ILE A 54 -7.18 4.88 13.44
CA ILE A 54 -7.11 3.65 14.21
C ILE A 54 -8.53 3.23 14.52
N ASP A 55 -8.97 2.17 13.86
CA ASP A 55 -10.27 1.55 14.06
C ASP A 55 -10.09 0.03 14.06
N LYS A 56 -10.82 -0.65 14.94
CA LYS A 56 -10.81 -2.12 15.04
C LYS A 56 -11.48 -2.80 13.85
N ASP A 57 -12.34 -2.06 13.14
CA ASP A 57 -13.06 -2.55 11.98
C ASP A 57 -12.29 -2.28 10.69
N LEU A 58 -11.17 -1.54 10.76
CA LEU A 58 -10.28 -1.35 9.64
C LEU A 58 -9.35 -2.56 9.47
N PHE A 59 -9.13 -2.97 8.23
CA PHE A 59 -8.18 -4.04 7.92
C PHE A 59 -6.75 -3.65 8.30
N MET A 60 -6.31 -2.45 7.91
CA MET A 60 -4.97 -1.98 8.24
C MET A 60 -4.78 -0.46 8.12
N THR A 61 -3.97 0.09 9.02
CA THR A 61 -3.37 1.42 8.90
C THR A 61 -1.85 1.28 8.87
N SER A 62 -1.21 1.84 7.84
CA SER A 62 0.23 1.69 7.62
C SER A 62 0.92 3.03 7.35
N ILE A 63 2.24 3.10 7.61
CA ILE A 63 3.05 4.27 7.27
C ILE A 63 3.22 4.33 5.76
N TYR A 64 3.01 5.50 5.16
CA TYR A 64 3.17 5.72 3.73
C TYR A 64 4.58 6.26 3.42
N PRO A 65 5.20 5.94 2.27
CA PRO A 65 6.55 6.42 1.92
C PRO A 65 6.55 7.88 1.43
N ILE A 66 5.73 8.71 2.06
CA ILE A 66 5.73 10.17 1.99
C ILE A 66 5.69 10.65 3.43
N GLU A 67 6.57 11.59 3.78
CA GLU A 67 6.69 12.09 5.15
C GLU A 67 5.34 12.61 5.68
N GLY A 68 5.00 12.18 6.90
CA GLY A 68 3.76 12.57 7.57
C GLY A 68 2.49 11.99 6.93
N LYS A 69 2.61 11.01 6.03
CA LYS A 69 1.46 10.36 5.39
C LYS A 69 1.25 8.94 5.90
N TRP A 70 -0.02 8.55 5.88
CA TRP A 70 -0.51 7.25 6.29
C TRP A 70 -1.39 6.69 5.19
N LEU A 71 -1.39 5.36 5.05
CA LEU A 71 -2.25 4.66 4.12
C LEU A 71 -3.28 3.89 4.93
N ILE A 72 -4.55 4.20 4.66
CA ILE A 72 -5.68 3.48 5.21
C ILE A 72 -6.11 2.46 4.18
N THR A 73 -6.17 1.19 4.57
CA THR A 73 -6.43 0.08 3.68
C THR A 73 -7.57 -0.75 4.23
N GLU A 74 -8.60 -0.91 3.41
CA GLU A 74 -9.64 -1.91 3.56
C GLU A 74 -9.41 -3.02 2.55
N ALA A 75 -9.33 -4.27 3.01
CA ALA A 75 -9.09 -5.40 2.13
C ALA A 75 -9.91 -6.62 2.53
N SER A 76 -10.46 -7.32 1.53
CA SER A 76 -11.14 -8.59 1.75
C SER A 76 -10.90 -9.56 0.60
N PRO A 77 -10.83 -10.88 0.88
CA PRO A 77 -10.76 -11.88 -0.18
C PRO A 77 -12.12 -12.00 -0.87
N HIS A 78 -12.12 -12.14 -2.20
CA HIS A 78 -13.34 -12.30 -3.01
C HIS A 78 -14.06 -13.64 -2.78
N LEU A 79 -13.40 -14.61 -2.15
CA LEU A 79 -13.99 -15.90 -1.85
C LEU A 79 -14.86 -15.78 -0.60
N ARG A 80 -16.16 -15.54 -0.81
CA ARG A 80 -17.31 -15.68 0.11
C ARG A 80 -16.98 -15.49 1.60
N GLU A 81 -17.63 -14.50 2.23
CA GLU A 81 -17.83 -14.45 3.68
C GLU A 81 -17.90 -15.87 4.27
N GLN A 82 -16.80 -16.31 4.87
CA GLN A 82 -16.84 -17.46 5.76
C GLN A 82 -17.23 -16.89 7.11
N PRO A 83 -18.43 -17.22 7.64
CA PRO A 83 -18.77 -16.81 8.98
C PRO A 83 -17.72 -17.37 9.95
N GLY A 84 -16.94 -16.47 10.58
CA GLY A 84 -16.03 -16.83 11.67
C GLY A 84 -14.53 -16.61 11.44
N VAL A 85 -14.09 -16.02 10.33
CA VAL A 85 -12.68 -15.59 10.19
C VAL A 85 -12.60 -14.08 10.36
N VAL A 86 -12.27 -13.66 11.57
CA VAL A 86 -11.89 -12.28 11.90
C VAL A 86 -10.36 -12.23 11.83
N TYR A 87 -9.82 -11.36 11.00
CA TYR A 87 -8.38 -11.03 11.01
C TYR A 87 -8.06 -10.15 12.21
#